data_AF-A0A5J4NBL4-F1
#
_entry.id   AF-A0A5J4NBL4-F1
#
_cell.length_a   1.000
_cell.length_b   1.000
_cell.length_c   1.000
_cell.angle_alpha   90.00
_cell.angle_beta   90.00
_cell.angle_gamma   90.00
#
_symmetry.space_group_name_H-M   'P 1'
#
loop_
_entity.id
_entity.type
_entity.pdbx_description
1 polymer ?
#
loop_
_entity_poly.entity_id
_entity_poly.type
_entity_poly.pdbx_seq_one_letter_code
_entity_poly.pdbx_strand_id
1 'polypeptide(L)'
;MWTDVFQLLILTAGMCMVVTFGIIKAGGLQSVWTIALENRRLQSFSFSPDPFLRHSVWSLTIGGAGMILSIFGANQTLVQRYLSCRNLQTARRAILLSIPTNAIFLLVQLTAGLVAFAYFEGCDLIRSGLIKKADQILPYVVMVLFNGVPVVRGLFLSTIFAAALRLV
;
A
#
# COMPACT_ATOMS: atom_id res chain seq x y z
N MET A 1 17.43 -11.94 -0.35
CA MET A 1 17.72 -11.07 -1.51
C MET A 1 16.97 -11.55 -2.75
N TRP A 2 17.23 -12.73 -3.31
CA TRP A 2 16.46 -13.20 -4.48
C TRP A 2 14.96 -13.40 -4.19
N THR A 3 14.61 -14.02 -3.07
CA THR A 3 13.20 -14.20 -2.66
C THR A 3 12.49 -12.87 -2.42
N ASP A 4 13.19 -11.84 -1.91
CA ASP A 4 12.65 -10.48 -1.78
C ASP A 4 12.21 -9.91 -3.14
N VAL A 5 13.05 -10.08 -4.16
CA VAL A 5 12.79 -9.53 -5.50
C VAL A 5 11.58 -10.21 -6.10
N PHE A 6 11.49 -11.53 -6.02
CA PHE A 6 10.32 -12.28 -6.50
C PHE A 6 9.04 -11.86 -5.76
N GLN A 7 9.10 -11.76 -4.43
CA GLN A 7 7.95 -11.36 -3.63
C GLN A 7 7.50 -9.92 -3.95
N LEU A 8 8.44 -8.99 -4.09
CA LEU A 8 8.16 -7.60 -4.48
C LEU A 8 7.51 -7.54 -5.86
N LEU A 9 8.04 -8.26 -6.85
CA LEU A 9 7.49 -8.29 -8.21
C LEU A 9 6.05 -8.81 -8.22
N ILE A 10 5.80 -9.92 -7.51
CA ILE A 10 4.47 -10.52 -7.44
C ILE A 10 3.47 -9.59 -6.75
N LEU A 11 3.84 -9.00 -5.61
CA LEU A 11 2.96 -8.07 -4.89
C LEU A 11 2.70 -6.81 -5.72
N THR A 12 3.71 -6.27 -6.39
CA THR A 12 3.58 -5.07 -7.22
C THR A 12 2.67 -5.37 -8.42
N ALA A 13 2.89 -6.48 -9.12
CA ALA A 13 2.03 -6.91 -10.22
C ALA A 13 0.58 -7.13 -9.75
N GLY A 14 0.38 -7.79 -8.61
CA GLY A 14 -0.95 -7.99 -8.03
C GLY A 14 -1.66 -6.68 -7.70
N MET A 15 -0.95 -5.71 -7.11
CA MET A 15 -1.50 -4.38 -6.83
C MET A 15 -1.87 -3.63 -8.11
N CYS A 16 -1.01 -3.66 -9.14
CA CYS A 16 -1.33 -3.07 -10.44
C CYS A 16 -2.58 -3.72 -11.06
N MET A 17 -2.69 -5.05 -11.00
CA MET A 17 -3.87 -5.77 -11.50
C MET A 17 -5.14 -5.36 -10.75
N VAL A 18 -5.10 -5.26 -9.41
CA VAL A 18 -6.25 -4.81 -8.60
C VAL A 18 -6.69 -3.40 -9.02
N VAL A 19 -5.74 -2.48 -9.20
CA VAL A 19 -6.04 -1.11 -9.65
C VAL A 19 -6.70 -1.14 -11.03
N THR A 20 -6.09 -1.81 -12.01
CA THR A 20 -6.61 -1.82 -13.39
C THR A 20 -7.99 -2.46 -13.48
N PHE A 21 -8.15 -3.68 -12.95
CA PHE A 21 -9.43 -4.38 -12.99
C PHE A 21 -10.51 -3.68 -12.15
N GLY A 22 -10.13 -3.11 -11.02
CA GLY A 22 -11.06 -2.41 -10.16
C GLY A 22 -11.54 -1.10 -10.78
N ILE A 23 -10.67 -0.35 -11.48
CA ILE A 23 -11.06 0.82 -12.27
C ILE A 23 -12.05 0.43 -13.37
N ILE A 24 -11.78 -0.66 -14.11
CA ILE A 24 -12.68 -1.14 -15.18
C ILE A 24 -14.06 -1.50 -14.60
N LYS A 25 -14.09 -2.20 -13.47
CA LYS A 25 -15.34 -2.63 -12.82
C LYS A 25 -16.10 -1.49 -12.16
N ALA A 26 -15.41 -0.48 -11.65
CA ALA A 26 -16.00 0.71 -11.05
C ALA A 26 -16.54 1.71 -12.09
N GLY A 27 -16.55 1.40 -13.39
CA GLY A 27 -17.06 2.30 -14.43
C GLY A 27 -16.05 3.34 -14.91
N GLY A 28 -14.76 3.14 -14.65
CA GLY A 28 -13.66 3.99 -15.13
C GLY A 28 -13.05 4.88 -14.05
N LEU A 29 -11.89 5.47 -14.37
CA LEU A 29 -11.10 6.27 -13.42
C LEU A 29 -11.87 7.49 -12.93
N GLN A 30 -12.68 8.09 -13.81
CA GLN A 30 -13.46 9.27 -13.50
C GLN A 30 -14.57 8.97 -12.50
N SER A 31 -15.21 7.81 -12.58
CA SER A 31 -16.22 7.39 -11.59
C SER A 31 -15.58 7.22 -10.20
N VAL A 32 -14.45 6.51 -10.12
CA VAL A 32 -13.70 6.35 -8.86
C VAL A 32 -13.31 7.71 -8.25
N TRP A 33 -12.87 8.66 -9.08
CA TRP A 33 -12.50 10.00 -8.62
C TRP A 33 -13.69 10.80 -8.10
N THR A 34 -14.82 10.78 -8.82
CA THR A 34 -16.06 11.47 -8.40
C THR A 34 -16.58 10.90 -7.09
N ILE A 35 -16.64 9.57 -6.96
CA ILE A 35 -17.05 8.86 -5.74
C ILE A 35 -16.14 9.24 -4.56
N ALA A 36 -14.83 9.30 -4.78
CA ALA A 36 -13.87 9.69 -3.75
C ALA A 36 -14.03 11.15 -3.29
N LEU A 37 -14.36 12.06 -4.21
CA LEU A 37 -14.64 13.47 -3.93
C LEU A 37 -15.94 13.63 -3.13
N GLU A 38 -17.03 13.00 -3.58
CA GLU A 38 -18.36 13.10 -2.98
C GLU A 38 -18.36 12.57 -1.53
N ASN A 39 -17.64 11.47 -1.29
CA ASN A 39 -17.49 10.88 0.05
C ASN A 39 -16.45 11.59 0.94
N ARG A 40 -15.94 12.77 0.52
CA ARG A 40 -14.92 13.58 1.23
C ARG A 40 -13.65 12.80 1.62
N ARG A 41 -13.32 11.73 0.89
CA ARG A 41 -12.12 10.90 1.17
C ARG A 41 -10.81 11.58 0.77
N LEU A 42 -10.88 12.60 -0.09
CA LEU A 42 -9.73 13.35 -0.60
C LEU A 42 -9.40 14.64 0.19
N GLN A 43 -10.26 15.06 1.12
CA GLN A 43 -10.15 16.38 1.79
C GLN A 43 -9.82 16.31 3.29
N SER A 44 -9.18 15.24 3.78
CA SER A 44 -8.91 15.07 5.21
C SER A 44 -7.63 15.73 5.73
N PHE A 45 -7.18 16.86 5.16
CA PHE A 45 -6.01 17.57 5.67
C PHE A 45 -6.38 18.41 6.89
N SER A 46 -6.17 17.86 8.08
CA SER A 46 -6.35 18.59 9.34
C SER A 46 -5.04 19.31 9.73
N PHE A 47 -5.07 20.64 9.76
CA PHE A 47 -3.97 21.50 10.21
C PHE A 47 -3.94 21.73 11.73
N SER A 48 -4.82 21.05 12.48
CA SER A 48 -4.90 21.18 13.92
C SER A 48 -3.59 20.69 14.59
N PRO A 49 -3.01 21.47 15.52
CA PRO A 49 -1.81 21.09 16.27
C PRO A 49 -2.09 20.13 17.43
N ASP A 50 -3.30 19.59 17.53
CA ASP A 50 -3.71 18.67 18.59
C ASP A 50 -2.95 17.32 18.47
N PRO A 51 -2.16 16.92 19.48
CA PRO A 51 -1.42 15.67 19.46
C PRO A 51 -2.30 14.41 19.58
N PHE A 52 -3.57 14.55 20.00
CA PHE A 52 -4.51 13.42 20.08
C PHE A 52 -5.16 13.10 18.73
N LEU A 53 -5.02 13.98 17.72
CA LEU A 53 -5.46 13.70 16.36
C LEU A 53 -4.53 12.69 15.68
N ARG A 54 -5.09 11.52 15.37
CA ARG A 54 -4.36 10.40 14.74
C ARG A 54 -3.62 10.79 13.46
N HIS A 55 -4.21 11.66 12.64
CA HIS A 55 -3.63 12.13 11.39
C HIS A 55 -3.83 13.64 11.25
N SER A 56 -2.85 14.43 11.70
CA SER A 56 -2.74 15.87 11.43
C SER A 56 -1.50 16.12 10.58
N VAL A 57 -1.46 17.26 9.89
CA VAL A 57 -0.27 17.65 9.09
C VAL A 57 0.99 17.65 9.97
N TRP A 58 0.86 18.07 11.23
CA TRP A 58 1.96 18.09 12.20
C TRP A 58 2.40 16.69 12.63
N SER A 59 1.46 15.80 12.97
CA SER A 59 1.80 14.44 13.38
C SER A 59 2.37 13.61 12.23
N LEU A 60 1.89 13.81 10.99
CA LEU A 60 2.46 13.20 9.80
C LEU A 60 3.86 13.75 9.47
N THR A 61 4.07 15.06 9.57
CA THR A 61 5.36 15.66 9.20
C THR A 61 6.43 15.30 10.23
N ILE A 62 6.18 15.56 11.51
CA ILE A 62 7.16 15.34 12.57
C ILE A 62 7.30 13.83 12.87
N GLY A 63 6.18 13.14 13.07
CA GLY A 63 6.18 11.71 13.35
C GLY A 63 6.63 10.89 12.15
N GLY A 64 6.19 11.24 10.94
CA GLY A 64 6.62 10.58 9.71
C GLY A 64 8.09 10.80 9.40
N ALA A 65 8.62 12.02 9.58
CA ALA A 65 10.05 12.28 9.42
C ALA A 65 10.89 11.45 10.40
N GLY A 66 10.49 11.40 11.68
CA GLY A 66 11.15 10.58 12.69
C GLY A 66 11.09 9.08 12.37
N MET A 67 9.94 8.58 11.90
CA MET A 67 9.77 7.17 11.50
C MET A 67 10.65 6.82 10.31
N ILE A 68 10.67 7.66 9.27
CA ILE A 68 11.53 7.46 8.10
C ILE A 68 13.00 7.49 8.51
N LEU A 69 13.41 8.44 9.35
CA LEU A 69 14.79 8.52 9.83
C LEU A 69 15.19 7.26 10.61
N SER A 70 14.32 6.75 11.47
CA SER A 70 14.54 5.50 12.21
C SER A 70 14.67 4.29 11.26
N ILE A 71 13.82 4.20 10.24
CA ILE A 71 13.89 3.13 9.24
C ILE A 71 15.21 3.20 8.47
N PHE A 72 15.61 4.35 7.92
CA PHE A 72 16.82 4.43 7.10
C PHE A 72 18.12 4.45 7.93
N GLY A 73 18.08 4.99 9.15
CA GLY A 73 19.27 5.21 9.98
C GLY A 73 19.50 4.19 11.09
N ALA A 74 18.44 3.57 11.62
CA ALA A 74 18.53 2.67 12.78
C ALA A 74 18.04 1.23 12.50
N ASN A 75 17.43 0.96 11.34
CA ASN A 75 17.02 -0.40 11.00
C ASN A 75 18.23 -1.24 10.59
N GLN A 76 18.54 -2.24 11.41
CA GLN A 76 19.65 -3.18 11.22
C GLN A 76 19.66 -3.81 9.81
N THR A 77 18.50 -4.19 9.29
CA THR A 77 18.39 -4.85 7.98
C THR A 77 18.77 -3.92 6.83
N LEU A 78 18.42 -2.63 6.94
CA LEU A 78 18.73 -1.64 5.91
C LEU A 78 20.20 -1.20 6.00
N VAL A 79 20.72 -1.01 7.21
CA VAL A 79 22.15 -0.70 7.42
C VAL A 79 23.05 -1.79 6.85
N GLN A 80 22.72 -3.07 7.10
CA GLN A 80 23.47 -4.20 6.55
C GLN A 80 23.43 -4.26 5.02
N ARG A 81 22.31 -3.87 4.38
CA ARG A 81 22.21 -3.78 2.91
C ARG A 81 23.14 -2.70 2.35
N TYR A 82 23.28 -1.57 3.04
CA TYR A 82 24.23 -0.53 2.63
C TYR A 82 25.68 -0.98 2.77
N LEU A 83 26.03 -1.67 3.86
CA LEU A 83 27.38 -2.18 4.11
C LEU A 83 27.78 -3.31 3.13
N SER A 84 26.81 -4.02 2.57
CA SER A 84 27.05 -5.05 1.54
C SER A 84 27.34 -4.45 0.16
N CYS A 85 27.17 -3.15 -0.04
CA CYS A 85 27.49 -2.48 -1.30
C CYS A 85 29.01 -2.28 -1.44
N ARG A 86 29.54 -2.51 -2.66
CA ARG A 86 30.98 -2.40 -2.94
C ARG A 86 31.56 -1.00 -2.66
N ASN A 87 30.77 0.06 -2.91
CA ASN A 87 31.20 1.45 -2.79
C ASN A 87 30.13 2.32 -2.11
N LEU A 88 30.57 3.36 -1.37
CA LEU A 88 29.68 4.34 -0.73
C LEU A 88 28.80 5.09 -1.73
N GLN A 89 29.33 5.41 -2.92
CA GLN A 89 28.57 6.09 -3.98
C GLN A 89 27.40 5.22 -4.47
N THR A 90 27.59 3.91 -4.56
CA THR A 90 26.54 2.96 -4.96
C THR A 90 25.45 2.89 -3.90
N ALA A 91 25.82 2.82 -2.62
CA ALA A 91 24.86 2.84 -1.52
C ALA A 91 24.04 4.14 -1.50
N ARG A 92 24.69 5.31 -1.68
CA ARG A 92 23.99 6.61 -1.73
C ARG A 92 23.00 6.71 -2.90
N ARG A 93 23.39 6.23 -4.08
CA ARG A 93 22.49 6.19 -5.25
C ARG A 93 21.32 5.23 -5.02
N ALA A 94 21.56 4.08 -4.40
CA ALA A 94 20.49 3.11 -4.09
C ALA A 94 19.44 3.71 -3.13
N ILE A 95 19.88 4.43 -2.10
CA ILE A 95 18.98 5.14 -1.19
C ILE A 95 18.18 6.21 -1.94
N LEU A 96 18.86 7.03 -2.76
CA LEU A 96 18.20 8.10 -3.51
C LEU A 96 17.16 7.57 -4.52
N LEU A 97 17.43 6.44 -5.18
CA LEU A 97 16.49 5.78 -6.09
C LEU A 97 15.32 5.11 -5.35
N SER A 98 15.49 4.76 -4.08
CA SER A 98 14.43 4.15 -3.27
C SER A 98 13.32 5.16 -2.95
N ILE A 99 13.63 6.46 -2.86
CA ILE A 99 12.66 7.53 -2.59
C ILE A 99 11.57 7.64 -3.67
N PRO A 100 11.90 7.89 -4.96
CA PRO A 100 10.88 7.99 -6.00
C PRO A 100 10.15 6.65 -6.22
N THR A 101 10.85 5.53 -6.06
CA THR A 101 10.24 4.19 -6.16
C THR A 101 9.17 3.99 -5.10
N ASN A 102 9.45 4.36 -3.85
CA ASN A 102 8.48 4.27 -2.76
C ASN A 102 7.32 5.24 -2.96
N ALA A 103 7.57 6.44 -3.50
CA ALA A 103 6.51 7.40 -3.82
C ALA A 103 5.53 6.85 -4.86
N ILE A 104 6.03 6.25 -5.95
CA ILE A 104 5.20 5.60 -6.98
C ILE A 104 4.40 4.45 -6.36
N PHE A 105 5.03 3.63 -5.53
CA PHE A 105 4.36 2.51 -4.88
C PHE A 105 3.22 2.96 -3.95
N LEU A 106 3.44 4.02 -3.17
CA LEU A 106 2.40 4.64 -2.34
C LEU A 106 1.22 5.15 -3.18
N LEU A 107 1.48 5.78 -4.33
CA LEU A 107 0.40 6.23 -5.24
C LEU A 107 -0.43 5.06 -5.76
N VAL A 108 0.20 3.94 -6.12
CA VAL A 108 -0.52 2.71 -6.53
C VAL A 108 -1.34 2.14 -5.38
N GLN A 109 -0.83 2.16 -4.16
CA GLN A 109 -1.57 1.70 -2.98
C GLN A 109 -2.78 2.58 -2.65
N LEU A 110 -2.61 3.90 -2.72
CA LEU A 110 -3.70 4.86 -2.49
C LEU A 110 -4.80 4.70 -3.53
N THR A 111 -4.43 4.59 -4.80
CA THR A 111 -5.40 4.34 -5.88
C THR A 111 -6.09 2.99 -5.71
N ALA A 112 -5.38 1.93 -5.32
CA ALA A 112 -5.99 0.63 -5.00
C ALA A 112 -7.00 0.74 -3.85
N GLY A 113 -6.69 1.51 -2.80
CA GLY A 113 -7.60 1.76 -1.69
C GLY A 113 -8.86 2.54 -2.11
N LEU A 114 -8.71 3.57 -2.94
CA LEU A 114 -9.84 4.34 -3.49
C LEU A 114 -10.71 3.48 -4.41
N VAL A 115 -10.10 2.65 -5.25
CA VAL A 115 -10.81 1.73 -6.14
C VAL A 115 -11.57 0.68 -5.33
N ALA A 116 -10.97 0.10 -4.30
CA ALA A 116 -11.65 -0.80 -3.39
C ALA A 116 -12.83 -0.11 -2.69
N PHE A 117 -12.66 1.15 -2.26
CA PHE A 117 -13.74 1.93 -1.66
C PHE A 117 -14.89 2.17 -2.64
N ALA A 118 -14.59 2.62 -3.87
CA ALA A 118 -15.59 2.87 -4.90
C ALA A 118 -16.32 1.59 -5.33
N TYR A 119 -15.60 0.45 -5.41
CA TYR A 119 -16.22 -0.83 -5.77
C TYR A 119 -17.22 -1.33 -4.72
N PHE A 120 -17.03 -1.00 -3.44
CA PHE A 120 -17.92 -1.37 -2.35
C PHE A 120 -18.82 -0.22 -1.88
N GLU A 121 -18.93 0.85 -2.66
CA GLU A 121 -19.84 1.94 -2.37
C GLU A 121 -21.29 1.40 -2.35
N GLY A 122 -21.97 1.52 -1.20
CA GLY A 122 -23.31 0.98 -0.97
C GLY A 122 -23.36 -0.40 -0.27
N CYS A 123 -22.23 -1.09 -0.10
CA CYS A 123 -22.14 -2.32 0.69
C CYS A 123 -21.18 -2.15 1.88
N ASP A 124 -21.73 -2.05 3.10
CA ASP A 124 -20.92 -2.10 4.31
C ASP A 124 -20.37 -3.52 4.52
N LEU A 125 -19.12 -3.76 4.09
CA LEU A 125 -18.39 -5.03 4.26
C LEU A 125 -18.30 -5.50 5.73
N ILE A 126 -18.28 -4.55 6.66
CA ILE A 126 -18.19 -4.82 8.10
C ILE A 126 -19.56 -5.21 8.67
N ARG A 127 -20.63 -4.48 8.28
CA ARG A 127 -21.99 -4.78 8.75
C ARG A 127 -22.57 -6.05 8.13
N SER A 128 -22.17 -6.38 6.90
CA SER A 128 -22.53 -7.63 6.22
C SER A 128 -21.82 -8.88 6.77
N GLY A 129 -20.89 -8.72 7.73
CA GLY A 129 -20.18 -9.84 8.35
C GLY A 129 -19.14 -10.51 7.46
N LEU A 130 -18.90 -10.00 6.24
CA LEU A 130 -17.93 -10.53 5.29
C LEU A 130 -16.48 -10.26 5.75
N ILE A 131 -16.26 -9.19 6.52
CA ILE A 131 -14.94 -8.78 7.00
C ILE A 131 -15.01 -8.36 8.49
N LYS A 132 -14.04 -8.81 9.31
CA LYS A 132 -13.94 -8.44 10.73
C LYS A 132 -13.06 -7.22 11.00
N LYS A 133 -12.08 -6.93 10.13
CA LYS A 133 -11.10 -5.84 10.31
C LYS A 133 -10.83 -5.12 8.99
N ALA A 134 -10.56 -3.82 9.04
CA ALA A 134 -10.27 -3.00 7.86
C ALA A 134 -9.07 -3.52 7.04
N ASP A 135 -8.08 -4.13 7.68
CA ASP A 135 -6.87 -4.65 7.00
C ASP A 135 -7.16 -5.81 6.03
N GLN A 136 -8.32 -6.46 6.16
CA GLN A 136 -8.74 -7.58 5.31
C GLN A 136 -9.45 -7.13 4.03
N ILE A 137 -9.71 -5.82 3.85
CA ILE A 137 -10.38 -5.28 2.67
C ILE A 137 -9.60 -5.63 1.41
N LEU A 138 -8.29 -5.39 1.39
CA LEU A 138 -7.46 -5.61 0.20
C LEU A 138 -7.42 -7.10 -0.22
N PRO A 139 -7.15 -8.08 0.68
CA PRO A 139 -7.28 -9.50 0.36
C PRO A 139 -8.67 -9.87 -0.15
N TYR A 140 -9.73 -9.32 0.47
CA TYR A 140 -11.11 -9.62 0.08
C TYR A 140 -11.43 -9.10 -1.33
N VAL A 141 -11.01 -7.87 -1.66
CA VAL A 141 -11.15 -7.28 -3.02
C VAL A 141 -10.53 -8.22 -4.04
N VAL A 142 -9.32 -8.72 -3.82
CA VAL A 142 -8.64 -9.64 -4.74
C VAL A 142 -9.42 -10.94 -4.92
N MET A 143 -9.95 -11.50 -3.83
CA MET A 143 -10.74 -12.73 -3.90
C MET A 143 -12.01 -12.57 -4.73
N VAL A 144 -12.66 -11.41 -4.65
CA VAL A 144 -13.87 -11.07 -5.41
C VAL A 144 -13.54 -10.75 -6.87
N LEU A 145 -12.56 -9.88 -7.12
CA LEU A 145 -12.18 -9.45 -8.48
C LEU A 145 -11.68 -10.63 -9.34
N PHE A 146 -10.90 -11.52 -8.75
CA PHE A 146 -10.26 -12.64 -9.45
C PHE A 146 -10.97 -13.98 -9.22
N ASN A 147 -12.27 -13.97 -8.93
CA ASN A 147 -13.01 -15.20 -8.68
C ASN A 147 -12.92 -16.21 -9.85
N GLY A 148 -12.80 -15.72 -11.09
CA GLY A 148 -12.64 -16.54 -12.29
C GLY A 148 -11.24 -17.13 -12.51
N VAL A 149 -10.21 -16.70 -11.76
CA VAL A 149 -8.81 -17.13 -11.97
C VAL A 149 -8.19 -17.59 -10.65
N PRO A 150 -8.30 -18.89 -10.30
CA PRO A 150 -7.82 -19.41 -9.01
C PRO A 150 -6.31 -19.23 -8.80
N VAL A 151 -5.52 -19.28 -9.88
CA VAL A 151 -4.06 -19.14 -9.83
C VAL A 151 -3.64 -17.78 -9.27
N VAL A 152 -4.28 -16.69 -9.71
CA VAL A 152 -3.94 -15.32 -9.27
C VAL A 152 -4.26 -15.14 -7.79
N ARG A 153 -5.40 -15.67 -7.32
CA ARG A 153 -5.81 -15.62 -5.92
C ARG A 153 -4.82 -16.35 -5.00
N GLY A 154 -4.49 -17.59 -5.37
CA GLY A 154 -3.55 -18.40 -4.60
C GLY A 154 -2.18 -17.77 -4.50
N LEU A 155 -1.65 -17.29 -5.63
CA LEU A 155 -0.34 -16.68 -5.73
C LEU A 155 -0.27 -15.33 -4.97
N PHE A 156 -1.32 -14.52 -5.02
CA PHE A 156 -1.37 -13.27 -4.26
C PHE A 156 -1.43 -13.53 -2.75
N LEU A 157 -2.30 -14.44 -2.31
CA LEU A 157 -2.46 -14.77 -0.90
C LEU A 157 -1.19 -15.41 -0.31
N SER A 158 -0.58 -16.36 -1.01
CA SER A 158 0.67 -16.99 -0.59
C SER A 158 1.79 -15.96 -0.44
N THR A 159 1.84 -14.98 -1.35
CA THR A 159 2.88 -13.94 -1.34
C THR A 159 2.66 -12.96 -0.19
N ILE A 160 1.42 -12.60 0.14
CA ILE A 160 1.13 -11.79 1.33
C ILE A 160 1.55 -12.53 2.60
N PHE A 161 1.24 -13.82 2.72
CA PHE A 161 1.66 -14.61 3.88
C PHE A 161 3.17 -14.75 3.98
N ALA A 162 3.86 -15.01 2.87
CA ALA A 162 5.32 -15.01 2.81
C ALA A 162 5.92 -13.65 3.23
N ALA A 163 5.28 -12.55 2.81
CA ALA A 163 5.67 -11.20 3.21
C ALA A 163 5.48 -10.93 4.69
N ALA A 164 4.35 -11.35 5.26
CA ALA A 164 4.04 -11.18 6.67
C ALA A 164 4.99 -12.00 7.55
N LEU A 165 5.26 -13.27 7.19
CA LEU A 165 6.18 -14.13 7.91
C LEU A 165 7.61 -13.58 7.90
N ARG A 166 8.01 -12.92 6.81
CA ARG A 166 9.31 -12.27 6.69
C ARG A 166 9.48 -11.08 7.66
N LEU A 167 8.39 -10.44 8.07
CA LEU A 167 8.41 -9.29 8.98
C LEU A 167 8.47 -9.71 10.46
N VAL A 168 8.18 -10.98 10.77
CA VAL A 168 8.25 -11.58 12.11
C VAL A 168 9.61 -12.24 12.30
#